data_AF-A0A0W0WYR3-F1
#
_entry.id   AF-A0A0W0WYR3-F1
#
_cell.length_a   1.000
_cell.length_b   1.000
_cell.length_c   1.000
_cell.angle_alpha   90.00
_cell.angle_beta   90.00
_cell.angle_gamma   90.00
#
_symmetry.space_group_name_H-M   'P 1'
#
loop_
_entity.id
_entity.type
_entity.pdbx_description
1 polymer ?
#
loop_
_entity_poly.entity_id
_entity_poly.type
_entity_poly.pdbx_seq_one_letter_code
_entity_poly.pdbx_strand_id
1 'polypeptide(L)'
;MNYKITEHYERGEEKLLASFNKLNDARLFMTKKSSIDEEEKKIIYRVYDDQDELLLELNNENIFVTHAKYAEGNGDLNNTASFIFQVMIKPLGALERKEIAQFSDKNDAHLFIACKFEADNPTHDNDLFFIFKNKILIDTLNKTIYENRKREGQKSSNNGKGSAYRLSPLSTRPTPSGGPPDYWVENGDEVE
;
A
#
# COMPACT_ATOMS: atom_id res chain seq x y z
N MET A 1 -5.00 0.91 -25.71
CA MET A 1 -5.04 2.29 -25.25
C MET A 1 -4.63 2.30 -23.80
N ASN A 2 -3.38 2.67 -23.55
CA ASN A 2 -2.86 2.85 -22.21
C ASN A 2 -2.74 4.35 -21.92
N TYR A 3 -2.76 4.68 -20.64
CA TYR A 3 -2.68 6.04 -20.15
C TYR A 3 -1.48 6.15 -19.22
N LYS A 4 -0.50 6.96 -19.61
CA LYS A 4 0.74 7.16 -18.86
C LYS A 4 0.59 8.38 -17.97
N ILE A 5 1.01 8.26 -16.71
CA ILE A 5 1.09 9.38 -15.79
C ILE A 5 2.54 9.76 -15.59
N THR A 6 2.82 11.06 -15.64
CA THR A 6 4.11 11.63 -15.24
C THR A 6 3.96 12.51 -13.99
N GLU A 7 5.06 12.62 -13.25
CA GLU A 7 5.27 13.62 -12.21
C GLU A 7 6.38 14.58 -12.62
N HIS A 8 6.21 15.87 -12.36
CA HIS A 8 7.21 16.88 -12.69
C HIS A 8 7.33 17.88 -11.52
N TYR A 9 8.48 17.85 -10.86
CA TYR A 9 8.83 18.78 -9.79
C TYR A 9 9.23 20.15 -10.34
N GLU A 10 8.95 21.25 -9.62
CA GLU A 10 9.30 22.64 -10.02
C GLU A 10 10.77 22.80 -10.47
N ARG A 11 11.70 22.02 -9.89
CA ARG A 11 13.14 22.07 -10.20
C ARG A 11 13.72 20.73 -10.65
N GLY A 12 12.87 19.77 -11.01
CA GLY A 12 13.26 18.40 -11.35
C GLY A 12 12.95 18.05 -12.79
N GLU A 13 13.39 16.86 -13.21
CA GLU A 13 12.98 16.31 -14.50
C GLU A 13 11.59 15.68 -14.39
N GLU A 14 10.86 15.69 -15.50
CA GLU A 14 9.61 14.95 -15.66
C GLU A 14 9.89 13.44 -15.70
N LYS A 15 9.21 12.69 -14.83
CA LYS A 15 9.40 11.24 -14.65
C LYS A 15 8.09 10.50 -14.83
N LEU A 16 8.18 9.32 -15.45
CA LEU A 16 7.06 8.42 -15.60
C LEU A 16 6.75 7.74 -14.26
N LEU A 17 5.50 7.83 -13.83
CA LEU A 17 5.04 7.38 -12.53
C LEU A 17 4.30 6.05 -12.62
N ALA A 18 3.31 5.99 -13.52
CA ALA A 18 2.42 4.84 -13.66
C ALA A 18 1.81 4.74 -15.06
N SER A 19 1.29 3.56 -15.40
CA SER A 19 0.54 3.30 -16.63
C SER A 19 -0.75 2.57 -16.32
N PHE A 20 -1.85 2.92 -17.00
CA PHE A 20 -3.18 2.40 -16.74
C PHE A 20 -3.88 1.97 -18.02
N ASN A 21 -4.72 0.93 -17.91
CA ASN A 21 -5.55 0.47 -19.03
C ASN A 21 -6.85 1.29 -19.19
N LYS A 22 -7.14 2.21 -18.26
CA LYS A 22 -8.36 3.03 -18.23
C LYS A 22 -8.06 4.45 -17.77
N LEU A 23 -8.59 5.45 -18.48
CA LEU A 23 -8.42 6.87 -18.14
C LEU A 23 -8.99 7.22 -16.76
N ASN A 24 -10.15 6.66 -16.42
CA ASN A 24 -10.76 6.89 -15.11
C ASN A 24 -9.88 6.38 -13.96
N ASP A 25 -9.14 5.29 -14.18
CA ASP A 25 -8.25 4.72 -13.18
C ASP A 25 -7.02 5.61 -13.00
N ALA A 26 -6.48 6.12 -14.11
CA ALA A 26 -5.40 7.10 -14.11
C ALA A 26 -5.82 8.38 -13.38
N ARG A 27 -7.01 8.93 -13.70
CA ARG A 27 -7.55 10.13 -13.07
C ARG A 27 -7.75 9.94 -11.56
N LEU A 28 -8.34 8.83 -11.16
CA LEU A 28 -8.58 8.51 -9.74
C LEU A 28 -7.27 8.45 -8.96
N PHE A 29 -6.27 7.74 -9.50
CA PHE A 29 -4.95 7.64 -8.87
C PHE A 29 -4.27 9.01 -8.78
N MET A 30 -4.24 9.76 -9.88
CA MET A 30 -3.60 11.07 -9.97
C MET A 30 -4.17 12.05 -8.93
N THR A 31 -5.51 12.13 -8.82
CA THR A 31 -6.16 13.02 -7.84
C THR A 31 -5.81 12.64 -6.41
N LYS A 32 -5.82 11.34 -6.07
CA LYS A 32 -5.45 10.89 -4.72
C LYS A 32 -3.98 11.16 -4.42
N LYS A 33 -3.09 10.86 -5.37
CA LYS A 33 -1.65 11.08 -5.24
C LYS A 33 -1.33 12.56 -5.02
N SER A 34 -1.92 13.45 -5.83
CA SER A 34 -1.81 14.90 -5.66
C SER A 34 -2.26 15.36 -4.27
N SER A 35 -3.36 14.83 -3.74
CA SER A 35 -3.86 15.22 -2.42
C SER A 35 -2.94 14.80 -1.27
N ILE A 36 -2.11 13.76 -1.47
CA ILE A 36 -1.13 13.29 -0.48
C ILE A 36 0.15 14.10 -0.57
N ASP A 37 0.61 14.38 -1.80
CA ASP A 37 1.87 15.09 -2.03
C ASP A 37 1.75 16.62 -1.84
N GLU A 38 0.54 17.18 -1.91
CA GLU A 38 0.22 18.60 -1.65
C GLU A 38 0.73 19.11 -0.29
N GLU A 39 0.85 18.24 0.70
CA GLU A 39 1.34 18.63 2.03
C GLU A 39 2.86 18.89 2.05
N GLU A 40 3.61 18.41 1.06
CA GLU A 40 5.08 18.38 1.12
C GLU A 40 5.80 18.91 -0.14
N LYS A 41 5.18 18.89 -1.34
CA LYS A 41 5.93 19.08 -2.60
C LYS A 41 5.16 19.79 -3.71
N LYS A 42 5.90 20.65 -4.41
CA LYS A 42 5.49 21.34 -5.64
C LYS A 42 5.58 20.42 -6.86
N ILE A 43 4.49 19.75 -7.22
CA ILE A 43 4.46 18.75 -8.30
C ILE A 43 3.35 19.05 -9.30
N ILE A 44 3.67 18.91 -10.59
CA ILE A 44 2.70 18.85 -11.68
C ILE A 44 2.51 17.39 -12.07
N TYR A 45 1.27 16.91 -12.13
CA TYR A 45 0.95 15.61 -12.70
C TYR A 45 0.32 15.76 -14.06
N ARG A 46 0.70 14.91 -15.00
CA ARG A 46 0.15 14.89 -16.36
C ARG A 46 -0.25 13.48 -16.76
N VAL A 47 -1.33 13.36 -17.53
CA VAL A 47 -1.79 12.11 -18.14
C VAL A 47 -1.68 12.22 -19.64
N TYR A 48 -0.99 11.28 -20.26
CA TYR A 48 -0.85 11.14 -21.69
C TYR A 48 -1.49 9.85 -22.18
N ASP A 49 -1.87 9.78 -23.46
CA ASP A 49 -2.30 8.55 -24.11
C ASP A 49 -1.14 7.82 -24.83
N ASP A 50 -1.47 6.80 -25.63
CA ASP A 50 -0.49 6.03 -26.40
C ASP A 50 0.16 6.82 -27.55
N GLN A 51 -0.43 7.95 -27.95
CA GLN A 51 0.12 8.86 -28.97
C GLN A 51 0.94 9.99 -28.32
N ASP A 52 1.17 9.89 -27.01
CA ASP A 52 1.82 10.88 -26.17
C ASP A 52 1.08 12.24 -26.20
N GLU A 53 -0.23 12.25 -26.49
CA GLU A 53 -1.08 13.44 -26.40
C GLU A 53 -1.47 13.70 -24.95
N LEU A 54 -1.30 14.94 -24.49
CA LEU A 54 -1.69 15.37 -23.15
C LEU A 54 -3.22 15.41 -23.02
N LEU A 55 -3.76 14.57 -22.14
CA LEU A 55 -5.19 14.49 -21.86
C LEU A 55 -5.63 15.27 -20.62
N LEU A 56 -4.81 15.23 -19.56
CA LEU A 56 -5.11 15.85 -18.27
C LEU A 56 -3.84 16.41 -17.65
N GLU A 57 -3.93 17.61 -17.07
CA GLU A 57 -2.88 18.21 -16.26
C GLU A 57 -3.47 18.63 -14.89
N LEU A 58 -2.76 18.33 -13.82
CA LEU A 58 -3.00 18.87 -12.48
C LEU A 58 -1.78 19.66 -12.04
N ASN A 59 -1.95 20.98 -11.95
CA ASN A 59 -0.96 21.96 -11.53
C ASN A 59 -1.57 22.92 -10.50
N ASN A 60 -1.83 22.40 -9.31
CA ASN A 60 -2.57 23.15 -8.28
C ASN A 60 -1.83 24.39 -7.79
N GLU A 61 -0.50 24.39 -7.91
CA GLU A 61 0.36 25.50 -7.49
C GLU A 61 0.68 26.51 -8.61
N ASN A 62 0.12 26.34 -9.81
CA ASN A 62 0.42 27.16 -11.00
C ASN A 62 1.93 27.30 -11.23
N ILE A 63 2.65 26.19 -11.12
CA ILE A 63 4.09 26.13 -11.36
C ILE A 63 4.33 26.39 -12.85
N PHE A 64 5.15 27.38 -13.15
CA PHE A 64 5.59 27.65 -14.51
C PHE A 64 6.89 26.89 -14.76
N VAL A 65 6.83 25.88 -15.64
CA VAL A 65 8.01 25.10 -16.01
C VAL A 65 8.43 25.44 -17.42
N THR A 66 9.71 25.76 -17.61
CA THR A 66 10.29 26.11 -18.91
C THR A 66 10.82 24.91 -19.70
N HIS A 67 10.85 23.72 -19.10
CA HIS A 67 11.39 22.49 -19.68
C HIS A 67 10.49 21.28 -19.39
N ALA A 68 9.27 21.28 -19.91
CA ALA A 68 8.37 20.13 -19.85
C ALA A 68 8.55 19.31 -21.14
N LYS A 69 9.64 18.52 -21.21
CA LYS A 69 10.06 17.80 -22.43
C LYS A 69 8.92 17.03 -23.11
N TYR A 70 8.01 16.46 -22.33
CA TYR A 70 6.87 15.68 -22.85
C TYR A 70 5.67 16.56 -23.22
N ALA A 71 5.31 17.55 -22.40
CA ALA A 71 4.26 18.50 -22.74
C ALA A 71 4.60 19.37 -23.97
N GLU A 72 5.89 19.54 -24.27
CA GLU A 72 6.40 20.26 -25.45
C GLU A 72 6.47 19.39 -26.72
N GLY A 73 6.10 18.10 -26.64
CA GLY A 73 6.15 17.17 -27.78
C GLY A 73 7.57 16.80 -28.25
N ASN A 74 8.59 17.12 -27.44
CA ASN A 74 10.01 16.96 -27.78
C ASN A 74 10.65 15.71 -27.12
N GLY A 75 9.90 14.99 -26.29
CA GLY A 75 10.38 13.84 -25.52
C GLY A 75 9.66 12.56 -25.91
N ASP A 76 10.42 11.50 -26.20
CA ASP A 76 9.89 10.15 -26.35
C ASP A 76 9.66 9.53 -24.95
N LEU A 77 8.40 9.28 -24.58
CA LEU A 77 8.02 8.64 -23.30
C LEU A 77 8.54 7.18 -23.20
N ASN A 78 9.14 6.63 -24.25
CA ASN A 78 9.54 5.23 -24.33
C ASN A 78 10.83 4.87 -23.57
N ASN A 79 11.53 5.81 -22.94
CA ASN A 79 12.79 5.50 -22.25
C ASN A 79 12.85 6.10 -20.85
N THR A 80 12.77 5.24 -19.83
CA THR A 80 13.72 5.12 -18.69
C THR A 80 13.06 4.52 -17.43
N ALA A 81 11.73 4.63 -17.24
CA ALA A 81 11.08 4.05 -16.08
C ALA A 81 10.71 2.58 -16.33
N SER A 82 11.45 1.67 -15.68
CA SER A 82 11.05 0.27 -15.62
C SER A 82 9.86 0.16 -14.67
N PHE A 83 8.65 0.00 -15.23
CA PHE A 83 7.49 -0.36 -14.44
C PHE A 83 7.65 -1.80 -13.93
N ILE A 84 8.29 -1.92 -12.77
CA ILE A 84 8.60 -3.22 -12.17
C ILE A 84 7.41 -3.79 -11.38
N PHE A 85 6.43 -2.98 -11.00
CA PHE A 85 5.25 -3.42 -10.27
C PHE A 85 4.03 -3.47 -11.18
N GLN A 86 3.38 -4.63 -11.27
CA GLN A 86 2.19 -4.86 -12.07
C GLN A 86 1.01 -5.17 -11.16
N VAL A 87 -0.12 -4.48 -11.38
CA VAL A 87 -1.37 -4.72 -10.66
C VAL A 87 -2.34 -5.47 -11.56
N MET A 88 -2.73 -6.65 -11.11
CA MET A 88 -3.71 -7.51 -11.78
C MET A 88 -4.98 -7.60 -10.93
N ILE A 89 -6.14 -7.71 -11.57
CA ILE A 89 -7.41 -7.99 -10.93
C ILE A 89 -7.98 -9.32 -11.43
N LYS A 90 -8.56 -10.10 -10.53
CA LYS A 90 -9.43 -11.23 -10.85
C LYS A 90 -10.81 -10.97 -10.26
N PRO A 91 -11.78 -10.55 -11.10
CA PRO A 91 -13.15 -10.38 -10.66
C PRO A 91 -13.78 -11.70 -10.23
N LEU A 92 -14.76 -11.65 -9.32
CA LEU A 92 -15.53 -12.84 -8.94
C LEU A 92 -16.23 -13.44 -10.16
N GLY A 93 -15.99 -14.73 -10.42
CA GLY A 93 -16.54 -15.44 -11.58
C GLY A 93 -15.73 -15.31 -12.88
N ALA A 94 -14.70 -14.46 -12.92
CA ALA A 94 -13.77 -14.42 -14.05
C ALA A 94 -12.78 -15.60 -14.00
N LEU A 95 -12.55 -16.22 -15.16
CA LEU A 95 -11.59 -17.31 -15.30
C LEU A 95 -10.14 -16.78 -15.24
N GLU A 96 -9.91 -15.64 -15.90
CA GLU A 96 -8.59 -15.06 -16.12
C GLU A 96 -8.35 -13.82 -15.27
N ARG A 97 -7.06 -13.53 -15.02
CA ARG A 97 -6.62 -12.29 -14.40
C ARG A 97 -6.39 -11.26 -15.49
N LYS A 98 -6.79 -10.02 -15.23
CA LYS A 98 -6.57 -8.91 -16.15
C LYS A 98 -5.63 -7.89 -15.53
N GLU A 99 -4.67 -7.44 -16.31
CA GLU A 99 -3.83 -6.30 -15.93
C GLU A 99 -4.65 -5.02 -15.94
N ILE A 100 -4.43 -4.16 -14.94
CA ILE A 100 -5.13 -2.88 -14.85
C ILE A 100 -4.20 -1.68 -14.74
N ALA A 101 -3.01 -1.86 -14.15
CA ALA A 101 -2.05 -0.78 -13.99
C ALA A 101 -0.62 -1.31 -13.76
N GLN A 102 0.37 -0.46 -14.05
CA GLN A 102 1.77 -0.69 -13.75
C GLN A 102 2.37 0.54 -13.05
N PHE A 103 3.35 0.32 -12.17
CA PHE A 103 3.97 1.34 -11.33
C PHE A 103 5.48 1.16 -11.23
N SER A 104 6.18 2.27 -11.04
CA SER A 104 7.61 2.27 -10.69
C SER A 104 7.83 1.99 -9.21
N ASP A 105 6.92 2.42 -8.33
CA ASP A 105 6.98 2.25 -6.88
C ASP A 105 5.91 1.29 -6.33
N LYS A 106 6.27 0.57 -5.26
CA LYS A 106 5.37 -0.39 -4.59
C LYS A 106 4.23 0.32 -3.85
N ASN A 107 4.52 1.44 -3.19
CA ASN A 107 3.52 2.15 -2.39
C ASN A 107 2.47 2.78 -3.27
N ASP A 108 2.86 3.26 -4.46
CA ASP A 108 1.92 3.76 -5.46
C ASP A 108 0.97 2.66 -5.96
N ALA A 109 1.47 1.44 -6.17
CA ALA A 109 0.62 0.29 -6.50
C ALA A 109 -0.39 -0.03 -5.37
N HIS A 110 0.04 0.04 -4.11
CA HIS A 110 -0.86 -0.12 -2.96
C HIS A 110 -1.86 1.03 -2.84
N LEU A 111 -1.42 2.27 -3.06
CA LEU A 111 -2.26 3.46 -3.03
C LEU A 111 -3.36 3.35 -4.08
N PHE A 112 -3.02 2.91 -5.30
CA PHE A 112 -4.02 2.69 -6.34
C PHE A 112 -5.08 1.66 -5.95
N ILE A 113 -4.68 0.52 -5.37
CA ILE A 113 -5.63 -0.49 -4.89
C ILE A 113 -6.51 0.08 -3.77
N ALA A 114 -5.94 0.87 -2.85
CA ALA A 114 -6.72 1.56 -1.84
C ALA A 114 -7.75 2.51 -2.46
N CYS A 115 -7.35 3.31 -3.45
CA CYS A 115 -8.27 4.19 -4.19
C CYS A 115 -9.42 3.41 -4.84
N LYS A 116 -9.13 2.22 -5.36
CA LYS A 116 -10.15 1.35 -5.97
C LYS A 116 -11.16 0.82 -4.96
N PHE A 117 -10.75 0.56 -3.73
CA PHE A 117 -11.67 0.14 -2.67
C PHE A 117 -12.48 1.30 -2.07
N GLU A 118 -11.90 2.51 -2.06
CA GLU A 118 -12.55 3.73 -1.57
C GLU A 118 -13.52 4.34 -2.59
N ALA A 119 -13.22 4.26 -3.88
CA ALA A 119 -14.14 4.66 -4.92
C ALA A 119 -15.30 3.65 -4.98
N ASP A 120 -16.55 4.12 -4.85
CA ASP A 120 -17.81 3.36 -5.00
C ASP A 120 -18.03 2.87 -6.45
N ASN A 121 -17.03 2.19 -6.99
CA ASN A 121 -17.07 1.48 -8.25
C ASN A 121 -17.57 0.05 -8.03
N PRO A 122 -18.02 -0.65 -9.09
CA PRO A 122 -18.55 -2.02 -8.99
C PRO A 122 -17.45 -3.07 -8.73
N THR A 123 -16.38 -2.72 -8.03
CA THR A 123 -15.43 -3.70 -7.48
C THR A 123 -16.14 -4.45 -6.36
N HIS A 124 -16.39 -5.73 -6.61
CA HIS A 124 -17.03 -6.59 -5.64
C HIS A 124 -16.06 -6.85 -4.49
N ASP A 125 -16.57 -7.00 -3.26
CA ASP A 125 -15.72 -7.20 -2.07
C ASP A 125 -14.81 -8.45 -2.18
N ASN A 126 -15.20 -9.41 -3.02
CA ASN A 126 -14.45 -10.63 -3.29
C ASN A 126 -13.52 -10.54 -4.52
N ASP A 127 -13.44 -9.40 -5.21
CA ASP A 127 -12.47 -9.20 -6.28
C ASP A 127 -11.06 -9.23 -5.70
N LEU A 128 -10.21 -10.06 -6.30
CA LEU A 128 -8.83 -10.24 -5.85
C LEU A 128 -7.90 -9.35 -6.69
N PHE A 129 -7.19 -8.48 -6.00
CA PHE A 129 -6.09 -7.71 -6.54
C PHE A 129 -4.78 -8.41 -6.22
N PHE A 130 -3.87 -8.42 -7.19
CA PHE A 130 -2.55 -9.01 -7.07
C PHE A 130 -1.51 -7.98 -7.47
N ILE A 131 -0.48 -7.80 -6.63
CA ILE A 131 0.70 -7.00 -6.97
C ILE A 131 1.82 -7.97 -7.30
N PHE A 132 2.31 -7.90 -8.53
CA PHE A 132 3.51 -8.60 -8.97
C PHE A 132 4.68 -7.63 -9.04
N LYS A 133 5.88 -8.10 -8.68
CA LYS A 133 7.13 -7.46 -9.05
C LYS A 133 7.78 -8.30 -10.13
N ASN A 134 7.85 -7.80 -11.35
CA ASN A 134 8.20 -8.55 -12.56
C ASN A 134 7.29 -9.77 -12.74
N LYS A 135 7.71 -10.95 -12.28
CA LYS A 135 6.96 -12.22 -12.36
C LYS A 135 6.69 -12.85 -10.99
N ILE A 136 7.07 -12.17 -9.91
CA ILE A 136 6.96 -12.67 -8.55
C ILE A 136 5.75 -12.02 -7.90
N LEU A 137 4.81 -12.82 -7.39
CA LEU A 137 3.69 -12.32 -6.61
C LEU A 137 4.21 -11.76 -5.28
N ILE A 138 3.93 -10.48 -5.02
CA ILE A 138 4.36 -9.78 -3.81
C ILE A 138 3.22 -9.70 -2.79
N ASP A 139 1.99 -9.40 -3.25
CA ASP A 139 0.85 -9.29 -2.35
C ASP A 139 -0.46 -9.66 -3.05
N THR A 140 -1.43 -10.08 -2.25
CA THR A 140 -2.80 -10.35 -2.67
C THR A 140 -3.75 -9.65 -1.71
N LEU A 141 -4.67 -8.86 -2.27
CA LEU A 141 -5.57 -7.99 -1.53
C LEU A 141 -6.99 -8.15 -2.06
N ASN A 142 -7.95 -8.24 -1.15
CA ASN A 142 -9.35 -7.92 -1.43
C ASN A 142 -9.80 -6.84 -0.44
N LYS A 143 -11.03 -6.35 -0.57
CA LYS A 143 -11.54 -5.27 0.27
C LYS A 143 -11.51 -5.63 1.75
N THR A 144 -11.91 -6.86 2.09
CA THR A 144 -11.93 -7.33 3.49
C THR A 144 -10.54 -7.44 4.11
N ILE A 145 -9.54 -7.97 3.38
CA ILE A 145 -8.14 -8.04 3.82
C ILE A 145 -7.59 -6.62 4.00
N TYR A 146 -7.87 -5.71 3.06
CA TYR A 146 -7.43 -4.33 3.14
C TYR A 146 -7.96 -3.63 4.40
N GLU A 147 -9.27 -3.71 4.65
CA GLU A 147 -9.91 -3.12 5.82
C GLU A 147 -9.39 -3.72 7.14
N ASN A 148 -9.15 -5.03 7.18
CA ASN A 148 -8.57 -5.68 8.36
C ASN A 148 -7.14 -5.18 8.63
N ARG A 149 -6.28 -5.11 7.61
CA ARG A 149 -4.90 -4.59 7.75
C ARG A 149 -4.88 -3.12 8.16
N LYS A 150 -5.77 -2.30 7.60
CA LYS A 150 -5.94 -0.88 7.98
C LYS A 150 -6.29 -0.75 9.45
N ARG A 151 -7.22 -1.58 9.95
CA ARG A 151 -7.63 -1.62 11.36
C ARG A 151 -6.49 -2.09 12.28
N GLU A 152 -5.71 -3.08 11.86
CA GLU A 152 -4.54 -3.56 12.63
C GLU A 152 -3.43 -2.50 12.73
N GLY A 153 -3.14 -1.79 11.64
CA GLY A 153 -2.16 -0.69 11.64
C GLY A 153 -2.57 0.48 12.55
N GLN A 154 -3.86 0.76 12.68
CA GLN A 154 -4.36 1.78 13.62
C GLN A 154 -4.27 1.31 15.08
N LYS A 155 -4.50 0.02 15.34
CA LYS A 155 -4.39 -0.55 16.69
C LYS A 155 -2.94 -0.58 17.19
N SER A 156 -1.95 -0.81 16.32
CA SER A 156 -0.54 -0.78 16.70
C SER A 156 -0.03 0.63 17.01
N SER A 157 -0.54 1.66 16.30
CA SER A 157 -0.20 3.06 16.58
C SER A 157 -0.78 3.58 17.91
N ASN A 158 -1.99 3.13 18.29
CA ASN A 158 -2.65 3.55 19.52
C ASN A 158 -2.17 2.82 20.80
N ASN A 159 -1.35 1.77 20.69
CA ASN A 159 -0.84 1.03 21.85
C ASN A 159 0.48 1.58 22.43
N GLY A 160 0.90 2.78 22.01
CA GLY A 160 2.10 3.46 22.53
C GLY A 160 2.00 4.01 23.96
N LYS A 161 0.85 3.89 24.64
CA LYS A 161 0.70 4.23 26.07
C LYS A 161 -0.15 3.20 26.81
N GLY A 162 0.52 2.25 27.45
CA GLY A 162 -0.02 1.55 28.61
C GLY A 162 -0.76 0.23 28.34
N SER A 163 -0.03 -0.80 27.92
CA SER A 163 -0.20 -2.15 28.47
C SER A 163 0.98 -2.99 27.97
N ALA A 164 2.01 -3.13 28.82
CA ALA A 164 3.00 -4.15 28.59
C ALA A 164 2.29 -5.50 28.70
N TYR A 165 2.10 -6.19 27.57
CA TYR A 165 1.70 -7.58 27.58
C TYR A 165 2.77 -8.37 28.33
N ARG A 166 2.60 -8.54 29.65
CA ARG A 166 3.31 -9.54 30.41
C ARG A 166 2.81 -10.86 29.89
N LEU A 167 3.61 -11.53 29.06
CA LEU A 167 3.47 -12.96 28.86
C LEU A 167 3.47 -13.57 30.26
N SER A 168 2.32 -14.05 30.74
CA SER A 168 2.28 -14.84 31.96
C SER A 168 3.27 -15.97 31.75
N PRO A 169 4.31 -16.11 32.59
CA PRO A 169 5.27 -17.19 32.42
C PRO A 169 4.49 -18.50 32.41
N LEU A 170 4.74 -19.33 31.39
CA LEU A 170 4.17 -20.67 31.27
C LEU A 170 4.30 -21.35 32.64
N SER A 171 3.15 -21.69 33.25
CA SER A 171 3.08 -22.34 34.54
C SER A 171 3.97 -23.58 34.50
N THR A 172 5.10 -23.49 35.18
CA THR A 172 6.10 -24.54 35.22
C THR A 172 5.52 -25.75 35.95
N ARG A 173 5.30 -26.81 35.18
CA ARG A 173 5.26 -28.24 35.55
C ARG A 173 4.17 -28.66 36.56
N PRO A 174 3.29 -29.63 36.23
CA PRO A 174 2.43 -30.23 37.23
C PRO A 174 3.29 -30.91 38.31
N THR A 175 3.10 -30.51 39.56
CA THR A 175 3.67 -31.19 40.72
C THR A 175 3.09 -32.61 40.79
N PRO A 176 3.92 -33.67 40.79
CA PRO A 176 3.41 -35.03 40.93
C PRO A 176 2.74 -35.19 42.31
N SER A 177 1.54 -35.76 42.33
CA SER A 177 0.81 -36.14 43.54
C SER A 177 1.53 -37.33 44.20
N GLY A 178 2.44 -37.05 45.14
CA GLY A 178 3.15 -38.11 45.85
C GLY A 178 4.46 -37.64 46.46
N GLY A 179 4.39 -36.81 47.50
CA GLY A 179 5.49 -36.54 48.43
C GLY A 179 5.08 -36.97 49.84
N PRO A 180 5.99 -37.47 50.70
CA PRO A 180 5.66 -38.23 51.91
C PRO A 180 5.00 -37.37 53.00
N PRO A 181 4.24 -37.98 53.92
CA PRO A 181 3.43 -37.26 54.91
C PRO A 181 4.28 -36.58 55.99
N ASP A 182 3.71 -35.51 56.55
CA ASP A 182 4.20 -34.79 57.73
C ASP A 182 4.60 -35.77 58.85
N TYR A 183 5.89 -35.85 59.12
CA TYR A 183 6.43 -36.42 60.35
C TYR A 183 7.13 -35.32 61.15
N TRP A 184 6.41 -34.88 62.19
CA TRP A 184 6.81 -34.41 63.50
C TRP A 184 8.30 -34.15 63.74
N VAL A 185 8.64 -32.88 64.01
CA VAL A 185 9.71 -32.56 64.95
C VAL A 185 9.08 -31.81 66.12
N GLU A 186 9.12 -32.46 67.27
CA GLU A 186 8.67 -31.99 68.57
C GLU A 186 9.50 -30.76 68.96
N ASN A 187 8.87 -29.58 69.07
CA ASN A 187 9.50 -28.43 69.68
C ASN A 187 9.55 -28.72 71.19
N GLY A 188 10.70 -29.19 71.66
CA GLY A 188 10.97 -29.23 73.09
C GLY A 188 11.00 -27.82 73.65
N ASP A 189 10.01 -27.50 74.48
CA ASP A 189 10.12 -26.42 75.45
C ASP A 189 10.97 -26.92 76.63
N GLU A 190 12.10 -26.27 76.90
CA GLU A 190 12.70 -26.14 78.24
C GLU A 190 13.77 -25.03 78.18
N VAL A 191 13.43 -23.80 78.59
CA VAL A 191 13.67 -23.19 79.92
C VAL A 191 15.14 -23.30 80.37
N GLU A 192 15.95 -22.26 80.12
CA GLU A 192 16.52 -21.30 81.12
C GLU A 192 17.40 -20.24 80.43
#